data_AF-A0A538RWI6-F1
#
_entry.id   AF-A0A538RWI6-F1
#
_cell.length_a   1.000
_cell.length_b   1.000
_cell.length_c   1.000
_cell.angle_alpha   90.00
_cell.angle_beta   90.00
_cell.angle_gamma   90.00
#
_symmetry.space_group_name_H-M   'P 1'
#
loop_
_entity.id
_entity.type
_entity.pdbx_description
1 polymer ?
#
loop_
_entity_poly.entity_id
_entity_poly.type
_entity_poly.pdbx_seq_one_letter_code
_entity_poly.pdbx_strand_id
1 'polypeptide(L)'
;MNLHGFIDIRDYRVHLPQSLFPYCGKSILEVSPLGVDPSDPGWLPIDALGRDFFHPAFSKRNPLNIPGPFYGAETDTCETGPHEAPGNVLMDRQGQEFVFKQPTNSVELRDVLSAALCECFCGYGADGDDKWTLPLIRDWWQTRFDLLESADGLGGDTHSLRLWKRLLSGEAEGYLRVYAFFVEEGRVPTASDILPDVS
;
A
#
# COMPACT_ATOMS: atom_id res chain seq x y z
N MET A 1 21.38 -1.70 -8.42
CA MET A 1 20.77 -1.79 -7.08
C MET A 1 19.39 -2.42 -7.23
N ASN A 2 19.00 -3.31 -6.33
CA ASN A 2 17.65 -3.86 -6.32
C ASN A 2 16.76 -2.96 -5.46
N LEU A 3 15.67 -2.42 -6.03
CA LEU A 3 14.71 -1.60 -5.29
C LEU A 3 13.64 -2.43 -4.57
N HIS A 4 13.70 -3.77 -4.69
CA HIS A 4 12.78 -4.70 -4.03
C HIS A 4 11.30 -4.40 -4.32
N GLY A 5 11.02 -3.94 -5.55
CA GLY A 5 9.68 -3.56 -5.98
C GLY A 5 9.20 -2.21 -5.44
N PHE A 6 10.03 -1.43 -4.75
CA PHE A 6 9.67 -0.07 -4.35
C PHE A 6 9.34 0.79 -5.58
N ILE A 7 8.23 1.51 -5.50
CA ILE A 7 7.83 2.56 -6.44
C ILE A 7 7.56 3.84 -5.65
N ASP A 8 7.89 5.00 -6.22
CA ASP A 8 7.44 6.29 -5.72
C ASP A 8 6.08 6.60 -6.35
N ILE A 9 5.02 6.69 -5.55
CA ILE A 9 3.66 6.92 -6.07
C ILE A 9 3.50 8.31 -6.71
N ARG A 10 4.40 9.26 -6.40
CA ARG A 10 4.45 10.60 -7.00
C ARG A 10 4.83 10.53 -8.48
N ASP A 11 5.52 9.45 -8.87
CA ASP A 11 5.86 9.12 -10.25
C ASP A 11 4.73 8.42 -11.01
N TYR A 12 3.51 8.33 -10.45
CA TYR A 12 2.36 7.72 -11.10
C TYR A 12 1.19 8.69 -11.24
N ARG A 13 0.34 8.40 -12.22
CA ARG A 13 -0.93 9.07 -12.49
C ARG A 13 -2.03 8.03 -12.62
N VAL A 14 -3.25 8.45 -12.31
CA VAL A 14 -4.46 7.65 -12.42
C VAL A 14 -5.46 8.36 -13.32
N HIS A 15 -6.12 7.60 -14.19
CA HIS A 15 -7.26 8.07 -14.96
C HIS A 15 -8.51 7.37 -14.42
N LEU A 16 -9.47 8.17 -13.95
CA LEU A 16 -10.75 7.69 -13.45
C LEU A 16 -11.81 7.74 -14.57
N PRO A 17 -12.79 6.82 -14.59
CA PRO A 17 -13.92 6.92 -15.51
C PRO A 17 -14.77 8.15 -15.16
N GLN A 18 -15.54 8.64 -16.14
CA GLN A 18 -16.44 9.78 -15.96
C GLN A 18 -17.47 9.57 -14.84
N SER A 19 -17.88 8.32 -14.62
CA SER A 19 -18.71 7.93 -13.48
C SER A 19 -18.08 6.72 -12.79
N LEU A 20 -17.84 6.86 -11.49
CA LEU A 20 -17.44 5.75 -10.61
C LEU A 20 -18.64 4.95 -10.10
N PHE A 21 -19.87 5.48 -10.22
CA PHE A 21 -21.07 4.82 -9.74
C PHE A 21 -22.03 4.45 -10.89
N PRO A 22 -22.60 3.23 -10.90
CA PRO A 22 -22.23 2.11 -10.04
C PRO A 22 -20.79 1.65 -10.32
N TYR A 23 -20.08 1.18 -9.29
CA TYR A 23 -18.72 0.68 -9.47
C TYR A 23 -18.74 -0.63 -10.27
N CYS A 24 -17.94 -0.69 -11.33
CA CYS A 24 -17.96 -1.79 -12.31
C CYS A 24 -16.68 -2.66 -12.28
N GLY A 25 -15.88 -2.58 -11.21
CA GLY A 25 -14.63 -3.32 -11.07
C GLY A 25 -13.40 -2.52 -11.52
N LYS A 26 -12.22 -2.97 -11.09
CA LYS A 26 -10.94 -2.26 -11.26
C LYS A 26 -10.49 -2.03 -12.70
N SER A 27 -11.09 -2.72 -13.67
CA SER A 27 -10.76 -2.56 -15.09
C SER A 27 -11.11 -1.17 -15.65
N ILE A 28 -11.92 -0.40 -14.94
CA ILE A 28 -12.27 0.98 -15.30
C ILE A 28 -11.19 2.00 -14.88
N LEU A 29 -10.22 1.58 -14.07
CA LEU A 29 -9.13 2.43 -13.59
C LEU A 29 -7.89 2.19 -14.44
N GLU A 30 -7.26 3.26 -14.90
CA GLU A 30 -5.96 3.19 -15.56
C GLU A 30 -4.90 3.86 -14.70
N VAL A 31 -3.73 3.23 -14.60
CA VAL A 31 -2.60 3.75 -13.83
C VAL A 31 -1.35 3.67 -14.70
N SER A 32 -0.62 4.79 -14.78
CA SER A 32 0.58 4.91 -15.61
C SER A 32 1.68 5.65 -14.84
N PRO A 33 2.96 5.29 -15.03
CA PRO A 33 4.06 6.13 -14.59
C PRO A 33 4.06 7.49 -15.32
N LEU A 34 4.78 8.46 -14.76
CA LEU A 34 5.03 9.78 -15.32
C LEU A 34 5.69 9.65 -16.70
N GLY A 35 4.86 9.82 -17.72
CA GLY A 35 5.20 9.74 -19.15
C GLY A 35 3.99 10.02 -20.05
N VAL A 36 2.81 10.19 -19.46
CA VAL A 36 1.60 10.70 -20.11
C VAL A 36 1.67 12.22 -20.19
N ASP A 37 1.15 12.80 -21.27
CA ASP A 37 1.13 14.24 -21.49
C ASP A 37 0.43 14.94 -20.31
N PRO A 38 1.13 15.78 -19.52
CA PRO A 38 0.56 16.47 -18.36
C PRO A 38 -0.53 17.48 -18.73
N SER A 39 -0.76 17.74 -20.03
CA SER A 39 -1.87 18.55 -20.51
C SER A 39 -3.19 17.79 -20.66
N ASP A 40 -3.20 16.45 -20.52
CA ASP A 40 -4.44 15.68 -20.48
C ASP A 40 -5.08 15.77 -19.07
N PRO A 41 -6.17 16.54 -18.91
CA PRO A 41 -6.80 16.74 -17.61
C PRO A 41 -7.46 15.46 -17.06
N GLY A 42 -7.58 14.39 -17.86
CA GLY A 42 -8.08 13.09 -17.40
C GLY A 42 -7.13 12.35 -16.46
N TRP A 43 -5.83 12.69 -16.46
CA TRP A 43 -4.83 12.04 -15.62
C TRP A 43 -4.53 12.85 -14.36
N LEU A 44 -4.88 12.27 -13.23
CA LEU A 44 -4.72 12.87 -11.92
C LEU A 44 -3.47 12.33 -11.22
N PRO A 45 -2.74 13.15 -10.44
CA PRO A 45 -1.76 12.63 -9.49
C PRO A 45 -2.47 11.82 -8.41
N ILE A 46 -1.77 10.81 -7.86
CA ILE A 46 -2.35 9.90 -6.87
C ILE A 46 -2.82 10.65 -5.61
N ASP A 47 -2.09 11.69 -5.20
CA ASP A 47 -2.43 12.53 -4.06
C ASP A 47 -3.76 13.30 -4.23
N ALA A 48 -4.20 13.55 -5.46
CA ALA A 48 -5.50 14.17 -5.74
C ALA A 48 -6.68 13.29 -5.29
N LEU A 49 -6.48 11.98 -5.12
CA LEU A 49 -7.49 11.07 -4.58
C LEU A 49 -7.70 11.22 -3.07
N GLY A 50 -6.76 11.88 -2.36
CA GLY A 50 -6.68 11.92 -0.90
C GLY A 50 -7.76 12.69 -0.15
N ARG A 51 -8.77 13.23 -0.84
CA ARG A 51 -9.95 13.84 -0.18
C ARG A 51 -11.20 12.98 -0.30
N ASP A 52 -11.29 12.23 -1.39
CA ASP A 52 -12.51 11.53 -1.75
C ASP A 52 -12.44 10.04 -1.42
N PHE A 53 -11.24 9.43 -1.48
CA PHE A 53 -11.09 7.97 -1.36
C PHE A 53 -10.05 7.52 -0.32
N PHE A 54 -9.12 8.39 0.06
CA PHE A 54 -8.16 8.10 1.13
C PHE A 54 -8.34 9.11 2.25
N HIS A 55 -8.80 8.70 3.42
CA HIS A 55 -8.93 9.58 4.58
C HIS A 55 -7.78 9.30 5.55
N PRO A 56 -6.80 10.22 5.67
CA PRO A 56 -5.65 10.04 6.55
C PRO A 56 -6.03 9.73 8.00
N ALA A 57 -5.60 8.57 8.49
CA ALA A 57 -5.87 8.08 9.84
C ALA A 57 -4.67 7.27 10.38
N PHE A 58 -3.44 7.72 10.11
CA PHE A 58 -2.21 6.97 10.39
C PHE A 58 -2.05 6.51 11.85
N SER A 59 -2.54 7.31 12.81
CA SER A 59 -2.54 6.96 14.23
C SER A 59 -3.47 5.80 14.58
N LYS A 60 -4.44 5.50 13.70
CA LYS A 60 -5.40 4.39 13.80
C LYS A 60 -5.12 3.26 12.81
N ARG A 61 -4.01 3.31 12.06
CA ARG A 61 -3.68 2.29 11.07
C ARG A 61 -3.67 0.89 11.71
N ASN A 62 -4.13 -0.10 10.96
CA ASN A 62 -4.02 -1.49 11.39
C ASN A 62 -2.53 -1.86 11.59
N PRO A 63 -2.12 -2.46 12.72
CA PRO A 63 -0.73 -2.81 12.98
C PRO A 63 -0.15 -3.82 11.97
N LEU A 64 -1.01 -4.55 11.26
CA LEU A 64 -0.61 -5.52 10.24
C LEU A 64 -0.20 -4.89 8.90
N ASN A 65 -0.46 -3.58 8.69
CA ASN A 65 0.00 -2.89 7.50
C ASN A 65 1.53 -2.91 7.41
N ILE A 66 2.06 -3.32 6.26
CA ILE A 66 3.47 -3.11 5.98
C ILE A 66 3.74 -1.60 5.82
N PRO A 67 4.87 -1.06 6.34
CA PRO A 67 5.25 0.31 6.10
C PRO A 67 5.22 0.69 4.61
N GLY A 68 4.77 1.90 4.31
CA GLY A 68 4.53 2.36 2.94
C GLY A 68 3.50 3.49 2.87
N PRO A 69 3.24 4.02 1.66
CA PRO A 69 2.30 5.11 1.46
C PRO A 69 0.87 4.71 1.81
N PHE A 70 0.45 3.50 1.42
CA PHE A 70 -0.91 3.01 1.62
C PHE A 70 -1.06 2.21 2.91
N TYR A 71 -2.17 2.39 3.60
CA TYR A 71 -2.52 1.59 4.77
C TYR A 71 -4.04 1.53 4.96
N GLY A 72 -4.53 0.43 5.51
CA GLY A 72 -5.89 0.36 6.07
C GLY A 72 -5.90 0.86 7.52
N ALA A 73 -6.91 1.63 7.89
CA ALA A 73 -7.19 2.07 9.26
C ALA A 73 -8.56 1.53 9.69
N GLU A 74 -9.56 2.41 9.88
CA GLU A 74 -10.92 2.02 10.25
C GLU A 74 -11.75 1.66 9.00
N THR A 75 -11.35 0.61 8.28
CA THR A 75 -12.09 0.13 7.10
C THR A 75 -13.39 -0.58 7.51
N ASP A 76 -14.31 -0.74 6.56
CA ASP A 76 -15.47 -1.62 6.67
C ASP A 76 -15.06 -3.10 6.78
N THR A 77 -16.08 -3.96 6.90
CA THR A 77 -15.94 -5.42 6.98
C THR A 77 -16.68 -6.11 5.82
N CYS A 78 -16.83 -5.42 4.68
CA CYS A 78 -17.53 -5.93 3.49
C CYS A 78 -16.63 -6.79 2.60
N GLU A 79 -15.35 -6.94 2.96
CA GLU A 79 -14.37 -7.85 2.35
C GLU A 79 -14.00 -7.50 0.90
N THR A 80 -14.25 -6.27 0.45
CA THR A 80 -14.07 -5.90 -0.95
C THR A 80 -12.60 -5.71 -1.33
N GLY A 81 -11.75 -5.26 -0.40
CA GLY A 81 -10.33 -5.01 -0.62
C GLY A 81 -9.53 -6.24 -1.03
N PRO A 82 -9.61 -7.39 -0.32
CA PRO A 82 -8.96 -8.63 -0.75
C PRO A 82 -9.42 -9.13 -2.13
N HIS A 83 -10.65 -8.82 -2.55
CA HIS A 83 -11.13 -9.17 -3.89
C HIS A 83 -10.55 -8.25 -4.97
N GLU A 84 -10.46 -6.95 -4.70
CA GLU A 84 -9.92 -5.97 -5.65
C GLU A 84 -8.38 -6.00 -5.71
N ALA A 85 -7.72 -6.28 -4.59
CA ALA A 85 -6.26 -6.26 -4.45
C ALA A 85 -5.69 -7.49 -3.74
N PRO A 86 -5.92 -8.73 -4.23
CA PRO A 86 -5.50 -9.96 -3.55
C PRO A 86 -3.97 -10.04 -3.38
N GLY A 87 -3.18 -9.38 -4.23
CA GLY A 87 -1.72 -9.32 -4.13
C GLY A 87 -1.18 -8.36 -3.06
N ASN A 88 -2.05 -7.58 -2.42
CA ASN A 88 -1.67 -6.42 -1.60
C ASN A 88 -2.48 -6.29 -0.31
N VAL A 89 -3.73 -6.75 -0.27
CA VAL A 89 -4.67 -6.58 0.84
C VAL A 89 -5.08 -7.93 1.44
N LEU A 90 -5.11 -7.96 2.77
CA LEU A 90 -5.66 -9.03 3.61
C LEU A 90 -6.62 -8.41 4.63
N MET A 91 -7.32 -9.25 5.39
CA MET A 91 -8.15 -8.81 6.51
C MET A 91 -7.67 -9.38 7.83
N ASP A 92 -7.80 -8.60 8.88
CA ASP A 92 -7.60 -9.08 10.24
C ASP A 92 -8.80 -9.92 10.72
N ARG A 93 -8.72 -10.42 11.97
CA ARG A 93 -9.76 -11.26 12.57
C ARG A 93 -11.10 -10.53 12.78
N GLN A 94 -11.10 -9.20 12.76
CA GLN A 94 -12.27 -8.36 12.92
C GLN A 94 -12.86 -7.96 11.55
N GLY A 95 -12.24 -8.41 10.45
CA GLY A 95 -12.65 -8.07 9.10
C GLY A 95 -12.11 -6.72 8.62
N GLN A 96 -11.23 -6.06 9.37
CA GLN A 96 -10.60 -4.82 8.90
C GLN A 96 -9.49 -5.14 7.91
N GLU A 97 -9.48 -4.41 6.81
CA GLU A 97 -8.55 -4.56 5.71
C GLU A 97 -7.20 -3.91 6.05
N PHE A 98 -6.12 -4.53 5.61
CA PHE A 98 -4.77 -3.97 5.74
C PHE A 98 -3.92 -4.28 4.51
N VAL A 99 -3.03 -3.35 4.18
CA VAL A 99 -2.06 -3.48 3.09
C VAL A 99 -0.88 -4.30 3.61
N PHE A 100 -0.84 -5.59 3.28
CA PHE A 100 0.22 -6.50 3.70
C PHE A 100 1.46 -6.42 2.79
N LYS A 101 1.29 -5.87 1.58
CA LYS A 101 2.34 -5.64 0.59
C LYS A 101 2.02 -4.37 -0.20
N GLN A 102 2.96 -3.41 -0.21
CA GLN A 102 2.83 -2.21 -1.04
C GLN A 102 2.86 -2.56 -2.54
N PRO A 103 2.18 -1.77 -3.38
CA PRO A 103 2.18 -1.99 -4.82
C PRO A 103 3.59 -1.84 -5.40
N THR A 104 3.95 -2.73 -6.32
CA THR A 104 5.30 -2.77 -6.92
C THR A 104 5.34 -2.42 -8.41
N ASN A 105 4.17 -2.13 -8.99
CA ASN A 105 3.97 -1.80 -10.40
C ASN A 105 2.58 -1.18 -10.61
N SER A 106 2.29 -0.69 -11.82
CA SER A 106 1.01 -0.04 -12.14
C SER A 106 -0.23 -0.92 -11.92
N VAL A 107 -0.11 -2.24 -12.12
CA VAL A 107 -1.24 -3.17 -11.95
C VAL A 107 -1.59 -3.30 -10.48
N GLU A 108 -0.59 -3.53 -9.62
CA GLU A 108 -0.79 -3.59 -8.18
C GLU A 108 -1.24 -2.23 -7.61
N LEU A 109 -0.71 -1.12 -8.15
CA LEU A 109 -1.13 0.21 -7.74
C LEU A 109 -2.61 0.44 -8.06
N ARG A 110 -3.03 0.14 -9.30
CA ARG A 110 -4.45 0.19 -9.70
C ARG A 110 -5.33 -0.66 -8.78
N ASP A 111 -4.88 -1.85 -8.45
CA ASP A 111 -5.62 -2.78 -7.60
C ASP A 111 -5.79 -2.21 -6.17
N VAL A 112 -4.75 -1.61 -5.57
CA VAL A 112 -4.84 -0.94 -4.26
C VAL A 112 -5.74 0.30 -4.31
N LEU A 113 -5.64 1.11 -5.37
CA LEU A 113 -6.56 2.24 -5.55
C LEU A 113 -8.01 1.76 -5.64
N SER A 114 -8.24 0.70 -6.40
CA SER A 114 -9.55 0.07 -6.50
C SER A 114 -10.10 -0.41 -5.16
N ALA A 115 -9.27 -1.05 -4.32
CA ALA A 115 -9.69 -1.45 -2.98
C ALA A 115 -10.19 -0.25 -2.16
N ALA A 116 -9.44 0.85 -2.16
CA ALA A 116 -9.86 2.09 -1.47
C ALA A 116 -11.14 2.71 -2.06
N LEU A 117 -11.34 2.62 -3.37
CA LEU A 117 -12.55 3.15 -4.04
C LEU A 117 -13.82 2.34 -3.74
N CYS A 118 -13.68 1.04 -3.47
CA CYS A 118 -14.80 0.14 -3.14
C CYS A 118 -15.18 0.17 -1.67
N GLU A 119 -14.25 0.58 -0.80
CA GLU A 119 -14.41 0.53 0.64
C GLU A 119 -15.37 1.65 1.10
N CYS A 120 -16.44 1.26 1.79
CA CYS A 120 -17.57 2.16 2.03
C CYS A 120 -17.28 3.26 3.06
N PHE A 121 -16.29 3.06 3.94
CA PHE A 121 -15.96 3.98 5.03
C PHE A 121 -14.80 4.92 4.73
N CYS A 122 -14.18 4.79 3.54
CA CYS A 122 -12.95 5.52 3.17
C CYS A 122 -11.81 5.34 4.20
N GLY A 123 -11.73 4.17 4.84
CA GLY A 123 -10.79 3.82 5.90
C GLY A 123 -9.35 3.57 5.43
N TYR A 124 -9.06 3.71 4.13
CA TYR A 124 -7.70 3.69 3.60
C TYR A 124 -7.03 5.05 3.74
N GLY A 125 -5.73 5.06 4.02
CA GLY A 125 -4.87 6.23 3.90
C GLY A 125 -3.82 6.06 2.81
N ALA A 126 -3.32 7.18 2.29
CA ALA A 126 -2.24 7.25 1.29
C ALA A 126 -1.12 8.23 1.70
N ASP A 127 -1.18 8.80 2.90
CA ASP A 127 -0.21 9.76 3.43
C ASP A 127 0.94 9.09 4.21
N GLY A 128 1.12 7.77 4.09
CA GLY A 128 2.11 7.04 4.87
C GLY A 128 3.56 7.52 4.65
N ASP A 129 3.88 8.00 3.44
CA ASP A 129 5.19 8.58 3.11
C ASP A 129 5.54 9.79 3.99
N ASP A 130 4.53 10.55 4.45
CA ASP A 130 4.70 11.72 5.31
C ASP A 130 4.79 11.37 6.81
N LYS A 131 4.50 10.11 7.18
CA LYS A 131 4.29 9.69 8.58
C LYS A 131 5.29 8.65 9.05
N TRP A 132 5.70 7.75 8.17
CA TRP A 132 6.69 6.75 8.50
C TRP A 132 8.06 7.41 8.70
N THR A 133 8.79 6.91 9.69
CA THR A 133 10.16 7.31 9.99
C THR A 133 11.00 6.05 10.18
N LEU A 134 12.33 6.16 10.07
CA LEU A 134 13.20 4.99 10.29
C LEU A 134 12.95 4.30 11.66
N PRO A 135 12.79 5.02 12.80
CA PRO A 135 12.42 4.39 14.07
C PRO A 135 11.11 3.61 14.02
N LEU A 136 10.05 4.17 13.43
CA LEU A 136 8.75 3.48 13.33
C LEU A 136 8.82 2.23 12.45
N ILE A 137 9.63 2.27 11.38
CA ILE A 137 9.85 1.12 10.50
C ILE A 137 10.59 0.01 11.24
N ARG A 138 11.64 0.36 12.02
CA ARG A 138 12.37 -0.60 12.87
C ARG A 138 11.45 -1.23 13.90
N ASP A 139 10.69 -0.43 14.63
CA ASP A 139 9.75 -0.91 15.64
C ASP A 139 8.75 -1.90 15.03
N TRP A 140 8.20 -1.58 13.86
CA TRP A 140 7.32 -2.51 13.14
C TRP A 140 8.04 -3.78 12.70
N TRP A 141 9.27 -3.68 12.18
CA TRP A 141 10.01 -4.86 11.73
C TRP A 141 10.33 -5.82 12.89
N GLN A 142 10.57 -5.32 14.10
CA GLN A 142 10.82 -6.16 15.27
C GLN A 142 9.60 -6.99 15.70
N THR A 143 8.38 -6.54 15.44
CA THR A 143 7.15 -7.27 15.81
C THR A 143 6.79 -8.37 14.81
N ARG A 144 7.52 -8.51 13.68
CA ARG A 144 7.17 -9.44 12.58
C ARG A 144 6.95 -10.88 13.02
N PHE A 145 7.65 -11.36 14.05
CA PHE A 145 7.48 -12.72 14.55
C PHE A 145 6.17 -12.86 15.34
N ASP A 146 5.80 -11.87 16.14
CA ASP A 146 4.50 -11.81 16.81
C ASP A 146 3.36 -11.71 15.78
N LEU A 147 3.57 -10.93 14.70
CA LEU A 147 2.62 -10.84 13.60
C LEU A 147 2.44 -12.22 12.92
N LEU A 148 3.53 -12.94 12.64
CA LEU A 148 3.48 -14.29 12.07
C LEU A 148 2.71 -15.29 12.96
N GLU A 149 2.85 -15.18 14.28
CA GLU A 149 2.08 -15.99 15.24
C GLU A 149 0.59 -15.64 15.25
N SER A 150 0.25 -14.37 14.97
CA SER A 150 -1.14 -13.91 14.89
C SER A 150 -1.88 -14.31 13.60
N ALA A 151 -1.20 -14.99 12.67
CA ALA A 151 -1.71 -15.35 11.34
C ALA A 151 -3.02 -16.14 11.32
N ASP A 152 -3.30 -16.91 12.37
CA ASP A 152 -4.54 -17.67 12.46
C ASP A 152 -5.74 -16.72 12.46
N GLY A 153 -6.78 -17.00 11.68
CA GLY A 153 -7.99 -16.18 11.62
C GLY A 153 -7.89 -14.90 10.78
N LEU A 154 -6.77 -14.66 10.09
CA LEU A 154 -6.72 -13.64 9.03
C LEU A 154 -7.60 -14.06 7.85
N GLY A 155 -8.31 -13.08 7.29
CA GLY A 155 -9.16 -13.24 6.11
C GLY A 155 -8.39 -12.95 4.80
N GLY A 156 -8.80 -13.60 3.72
CA GLY A 156 -8.17 -13.53 2.41
C GLY A 156 -7.83 -14.90 1.85
N ASP A 157 -7.31 -14.95 0.62
CA ASP A 157 -7.02 -16.22 -0.03
C ASP A 157 -5.71 -16.87 0.47
N THR A 158 -5.60 -18.19 0.27
CA THR A 158 -4.44 -18.97 0.75
C THR A 158 -3.12 -18.54 0.09
N HIS A 159 -3.15 -18.03 -1.14
CA HIS A 159 -1.96 -17.52 -1.81
C HIS A 159 -1.47 -16.23 -1.15
N SER A 160 -2.36 -15.27 -0.88
CA SER A 160 -2.04 -14.01 -0.20
C SER A 160 -1.49 -14.23 1.20
N LEU A 161 -2.09 -15.14 1.98
CA LEU A 161 -1.59 -15.52 3.30
C LEU A 161 -0.17 -16.12 3.24
N ARG A 162 0.11 -16.96 2.23
CA ARG A 162 1.47 -17.49 2.03
C ARG A 162 2.47 -16.39 1.65
N LEU A 163 2.06 -15.43 0.82
CA LEU A 163 2.91 -14.31 0.44
C LEU A 163 3.24 -13.44 1.65
N TRP A 164 2.24 -13.09 2.45
CA TRP A 164 2.44 -12.33 3.68
C TRP A 164 3.41 -13.03 4.66
N LYS A 165 3.25 -14.33 4.88
CA LYS A 165 4.18 -15.11 5.72
C LYS A 165 5.61 -15.08 5.18
N ARG A 166 5.82 -15.16 3.87
CA ARG A 166 7.15 -15.06 3.24
C ARG A 166 7.78 -13.69 3.43
N LEU A 167 6.99 -12.62 3.29
CA LEU A 167 7.43 -11.25 3.52
C LEU A 167 7.95 -11.07 4.95
N LEU A 168 7.16 -11.46 5.94
CA LEU A 168 7.55 -11.36 7.36
C LEU A 168 8.70 -12.30 7.75
N SER A 169 8.89 -13.40 7.03
CA SER A 169 10.03 -14.32 7.24
C SER A 169 11.36 -13.78 6.71
N GLY A 170 11.37 -12.64 6.01
CA GLY A 170 12.60 -11.95 5.60
C GLY A 170 12.53 -11.24 4.26
N GLU A 171 11.62 -11.61 3.36
CA GLU A 171 11.57 -11.01 2.01
C GLU A 171 11.23 -9.51 2.02
N ALA A 172 10.56 -9.02 3.07
CA ALA A 172 10.24 -7.60 3.23
C ALA A 172 11.44 -6.72 3.61
N GLU A 173 12.52 -7.29 4.17
CA GLU A 173 13.64 -6.49 4.72
C GLU A 173 14.25 -5.57 3.65
N GLY A 174 14.50 -6.10 2.45
CA GLY A 174 15.07 -5.31 1.35
C GLY A 174 14.17 -4.14 0.92
N TYR A 175 12.85 -4.36 0.90
CA TYR A 175 11.87 -3.31 0.63
C TYR A 175 11.89 -2.25 1.74
N LEU A 176 11.85 -2.66 3.01
CA LEU A 176 11.84 -1.75 4.15
C LEU A 176 13.09 -0.87 4.22
N ARG A 177 14.26 -1.41 3.86
CA ARG A 177 15.51 -0.63 3.80
C ARG A 177 15.48 0.43 2.71
N VAL A 178 14.91 0.12 1.54
CA VAL A 178 14.71 1.09 0.45
C VAL A 178 13.68 2.14 0.87
N TYR A 179 12.57 1.71 1.46
CA TYR A 179 11.52 2.62 1.92
C TYR A 179 11.99 3.54 3.05
N ALA A 180 12.75 3.02 4.02
CA ALA A 180 13.32 3.80 5.10
C ALA A 180 14.31 4.86 4.59
N PHE A 181 15.12 4.53 3.58
CA PHE A 181 15.96 5.53 2.92
C PHE A 181 15.10 6.62 2.27
N PHE A 182 14.06 6.22 1.55
CA PHE A 182 13.18 7.13 0.81
C PHE A 182 12.51 8.16 1.72
N VAL A 183 11.95 7.74 2.86
CA VAL A 183 11.27 8.68 3.78
C VAL A 183 12.23 9.61 4.52
N GLU A 184 13.47 9.20 4.78
CA GLU A 184 14.48 10.05 5.44
C GLU A 184 15.11 11.06 4.46
N GLU A 185 15.40 10.63 3.23
CA GLU A 185 16.13 11.42 2.25
C GLU A 185 15.22 12.14 1.24
N GLY A 186 13.93 11.78 1.19
CA GLY A 186 12.93 12.33 0.27
C GLY A 186 13.10 11.92 -1.20
N ARG A 187 14.00 10.97 -1.50
CA ARG A 187 14.34 10.50 -2.85
C ARG A 187 14.61 9.01 -2.90
N VAL A 188 14.43 8.41 -4.09
CA VAL A 188 14.78 7.01 -4.35
C VAL A 188 16.30 6.80 -4.24
N PRO A 189 16.78 5.71 -3.60
CA PRO A 189 18.20 5.42 -3.53
C PRO A 189 18.79 5.03 -4.89
N THR A 190 20.06 5.39 -5.07
CA THR A 190 20.91 5.06 -6.21
C THR A 190 21.93 4.00 -5.83
N ALA A 191 22.63 3.43 -6.81
CA ALA A 191 23.63 2.38 -6.56
C ALA A 191 24.80 2.79 -5.63
N SER A 192 25.04 4.08 -5.43
CA SER A 192 26.06 4.61 -4.52
C SER A 192 25.57 4.86 -3.10
N ASP A 193 24.25 4.82 -2.86
CA ASP A 193 23.68 5.11 -1.55
C ASP A 193 23.82 3.90 -0.61
N ILE A 194 23.99 4.20 0.68
CA ILE A 194 24.02 3.19 1.75
C ILE A 194 22.62 3.13 2.35
N LEU A 195 21.96 1.98 2.24
CA LEU A 195 20.62 1.80 2.79
C LEU A 195 20.69 1.59 4.32
N PRO A 196 19.79 2.23 5.10
CA PRO A 196 19.73 2.05 6.54
C PRO A 196 19.47 0.59 6.91
N ASP A 197 19.90 0.21 8.11
CA ASP A 197 19.51 -1.05 8.72
C ASP A 197 18.14 -0.89 9.40
N VAL A 198 17.26 -1.88 9.21
CA VAL A 198 15.91 -1.92 9.79
C VAL A 198 15.78 -2.98 10.90
N SER A 199 16.85 -3.74 11.14
CA SER A 199 16.96 -4.69 12.26
C SER A 199 17.27 -4.04 13.59
#